data_AF-A0ABD8A0J3-F1
#
_entry.id   AF-A0ABD8A0J3-F1
#
_cell.length_a   1.000
_cell.length_b   1.000
_cell.length_c   1.000
_cell.angle_alpha   90.00
_cell.angle_beta   90.00
_cell.angle_gamma   90.00
#
_symmetry.space_group_name_H-M   'P 1'
#
loop_
_entity.id
_entity.type
_entity.pdbx_description
1 polymer ?
#
loop_
_entity_poly.entity_id
_entity_poly.type
_entity_poly.pdbx_seq_one_letter_code
_entity_poly.pdbx_strand_id
1 'polypeptide(L)'
;MLKRYCIRIMMTCLLVSALCVTWNAFTGVSLLEVVRKYEGTSAKEVHAAEVKRNVAPSKEVINALEQANDWSKYRSIEMTATGYTSGIESTGKRPGHPEYGITYSGVKAKRDLYSTIAADLRVFPIGTILFVPGYGYGVVADKGGAIKGNRLDLYYDTVKDVYSQWGKKKVNVYVVKLGNGKFSEEELTMLNQDETMQVFRGQYLKQR
;
A
#
# COMPACT_ATOMS: atom_id res chain seq x y z
N MET A 1 7.86 38.42 53.86
CA MET A 1 7.32 37.27 53.08
C MET A 1 8.24 36.79 51.97
N LEU A 2 8.87 37.70 51.21
CA LEU A 2 9.73 37.37 50.05
C LEU A 2 10.86 36.36 50.35
N LYS A 3 11.58 36.52 51.46
CA LYS A 3 12.71 35.65 51.84
C LYS A 3 12.31 34.17 52.02
N ARG A 4 11.10 33.89 52.54
CA ARG A 4 10.59 32.52 52.73
C ARG A 4 10.20 31.86 51.39
N TYR A 5 9.71 32.65 50.44
CA TYR A 5 9.43 32.18 49.09
C TYR A 5 10.73 31.89 48.32
N CYS A 6 11.74 32.75 48.41
CA CYS A 6 13.04 32.50 47.78
C CYS A 6 13.68 31.20 48.30
N ILE A 7 13.61 30.95 49.62
CA ILE A 7 14.15 29.72 50.21
C ILE A 7 13.39 28.48 49.72
N ARG A 8 12.05 28.56 49.60
CA ARG A 8 11.25 27.44 49.09
C ARG A 8 11.55 27.13 47.63
N ILE A 9 11.67 28.16 46.78
CA ILE A 9 12.03 28.00 45.36
C ILE A 9 13.44 27.39 45.25
N MET A 10 14.39 27.88 46.05
CA MET A 10 15.74 27.34 46.08
C MET A 10 15.77 25.86 46.50
N MET A 11 15.01 25.48 47.53
CA MET A 11 14.90 24.09 47.98
C MET A 11 14.25 23.20 46.92
N THR A 12 13.23 23.67 46.20
CA THR A 12 12.62 22.90 45.11
C THR A 12 13.57 22.72 43.93
N CYS A 13 14.34 23.75 43.56
CA CYS A 13 15.36 23.63 42.51
C CYS A 13 16.46 22.64 42.88
N LEU A 14 16.90 22.65 44.15
CA LEU A 14 17.87 21.69 44.66
C LEU A 14 17.33 20.26 44.63
N LEU A 15 16.08 20.04 45.06
CA LEU A 15 15.43 18.73 45.00
C LEU A 15 15.35 18.21 43.55
N VAL A 16 14.92 19.04 42.61
CA VAL A 16 14.82 18.66 41.18
C VAL A 16 16.20 18.32 40.62
N SER A 17 17.22 19.11 40.93
CA SER A 17 18.59 18.82 40.48
C SER A 17 19.13 17.49 41.03
N ALA A 18 18.87 17.17 42.30
CA ALA A 18 19.26 15.91 42.91
C ALA A 18 18.54 14.71 42.26
N LEU A 19 17.25 14.86 41.95
CA LEU A 19 16.48 13.83 41.23
C LEU A 19 17.01 13.59 39.81
N CYS A 20 17.39 14.65 39.08
CA CYS A 20 18.01 14.52 37.76
C CYS A 20 19.36 13.80 37.81
N VAL A 21 20.20 14.13 38.80
CA VAL A 21 21.53 13.50 38.97
C VAL A 21 21.39 12.03 39.34
N THR A 22 20.48 11.70 40.27
CA THR A 22 20.23 10.31 40.69
C THR A 22 19.64 9.48 39.55
N TRP A 23 18.73 10.04 38.75
CA TRP A 23 18.22 9.38 37.54
C TRP A 23 19.34 9.06 36.54
N ASN A 24 20.24 10.01 36.29
CA ASN A 24 21.38 9.82 35.40
C ASN A 24 22.35 8.76 35.94
N ALA A 25 22.58 8.74 37.26
CA ALA A 25 23.44 7.73 37.90
C ALA A 25 22.86 6.31 37.79
N PHE A 26 21.53 6.16 37.85
CA PHE A 26 20.87 4.85 37.80
C PHE A 26 20.68 4.34 36.36
N THR A 27 20.33 5.22 35.42
CA THR A 27 19.99 4.84 34.03
C THR A 27 21.16 4.99 33.06
N GLY A 28 22.18 5.78 33.40
CA GLY A 28 23.30 6.12 32.51
C GLY A 28 22.91 7.03 31.35
N VAL A 29 21.69 7.55 31.29
CA VAL A 29 21.17 8.37 30.18
C VAL A 29 20.77 9.75 30.71
N SER A 30 21.21 10.79 30.02
CA SER A 30 20.88 12.16 30.39
C SER A 30 19.43 12.51 30.01
N LEU A 31 18.75 13.30 30.85
CA LEU A 31 17.39 13.78 30.56
C LEU A 31 17.31 14.57 29.25
N LEU A 32 18.36 15.32 28.91
CA LEU A 32 18.45 16.04 27.63
C LEU A 32 18.44 15.10 26.43
N GLU A 33 19.07 13.93 26.56
CA GLU A 33 19.08 12.91 25.52
C GLU A 33 17.71 12.22 25.40
N VAL A 34 17.03 11.96 26.51
CA VAL A 34 15.65 11.44 26.52
C VAL A 34 14.69 12.42 25.82
N VAL A 35 14.77 13.71 26.16
CA VAL A 35 13.93 14.76 25.54
C VAL A 35 14.25 14.89 24.06
N ARG A 36 15.54 14.93 23.66
CA ARG A 36 15.95 14.94 22.25
C ARG A 36 15.49 13.70 21.49
N LYS A 37 15.52 12.53 22.13
CA LYS A 37 15.01 11.28 21.55
C LYS A 37 13.49 11.37 21.35
N TYR A 38 12.75 11.93 22.31
CA TYR A 38 11.30 12.10 22.20
C TYR A 38 10.91 13.10 21.09
N GLU A 39 11.58 14.26 21.02
CA GLU A 39 11.38 15.24 19.94
C GLU A 39 11.78 14.69 18.57
N GLY A 40 12.91 13.99 18.49
CA GLY A 40 13.41 13.37 17.26
C GLY A 40 12.58 12.17 16.78
N THR A 41 11.94 11.43 17.69
CA THR A 41 11.03 10.31 17.37
C THR A 41 9.70 10.85 16.86
N SER A 42 9.15 11.88 17.50
CA SER A 42 7.92 12.55 17.05
C SER A 42 8.07 13.16 15.65
N ALA A 43 9.17 13.87 15.38
CA ALA A 43 9.40 14.46 14.05
C ALA A 43 9.68 13.41 12.94
N LYS A 44 10.37 12.31 13.26
CA LYS A 44 10.66 11.24 12.28
C LYS A 44 9.50 10.29 12.03
N GLU A 45 8.71 9.94 13.05
CA GLU A 45 7.54 9.07 12.88
C GLU A 45 6.39 9.80 12.17
N VAL A 46 6.20 11.10 12.42
CA VAL A 46 5.15 11.89 11.73
C VAL A 46 5.49 12.10 10.26
N HIS A 47 6.78 12.29 9.89
CA HIS A 47 7.20 12.37 8.49
C HIS A 47 7.35 11.00 7.78
N ALA A 48 7.67 9.92 8.51
CA ALA A 48 7.73 8.57 7.93
C ALA A 48 6.34 7.92 7.80
N ALA A 49 5.39 8.23 8.68
CA ALA A 49 4.00 7.78 8.58
C ALA A 49 3.21 8.51 7.48
N GLU A 50 3.70 9.65 7.00
CA GLU A 50 3.22 10.34 5.80
C GLU A 50 3.75 9.74 4.47
N VAL A 51 4.54 8.65 4.51
CA VAL A 51 4.96 7.92 3.31
C VAL A 51 3.76 7.17 2.71
N LYS A 52 2.98 7.94 1.94
CA LYS A 52 2.01 7.61 0.90
C LYS A 52 1.24 6.28 1.07
N ARG A 53 0.09 6.37 1.72
CA ARG A 53 -0.92 5.30 1.85
C ARG A 53 -1.63 4.86 0.55
N ASN A 54 -1.29 5.42 -0.63
CA ASN A 54 -1.94 5.13 -1.92
C ASN A 54 -0.92 5.14 -3.08
N VAL A 55 0.07 4.23 -3.07
CA VAL A 55 1.06 4.17 -4.15
C VAL A 55 1.20 2.74 -4.62
N ALA A 56 1.08 2.56 -5.93
CA ALA A 56 1.45 1.35 -6.66
C ALA A 56 2.69 0.69 -6.03
N PRO A 57 2.70 -0.63 -5.82
CA PRO A 57 3.85 -1.30 -5.24
C PRO A 57 5.08 -1.06 -6.13
N SER A 58 6.22 -0.76 -5.50
CA SER A 58 7.48 -0.59 -6.23
C SER A 58 7.91 -1.92 -6.85
N LYS A 59 8.78 -1.88 -7.88
CA LYS A 59 9.27 -3.10 -8.54
C LYS A 59 9.95 -4.05 -7.55
N GLU A 60 10.63 -3.52 -6.55
CA GLU A 60 11.29 -4.30 -5.50
C GLU A 60 10.27 -5.08 -4.66
N VAL A 61 9.14 -4.44 -4.29
CA VAL A 61 8.06 -5.11 -3.54
C VAL A 61 7.41 -6.21 -4.38
N ILE A 62 7.18 -5.96 -5.68
CA ILE A 62 6.63 -6.98 -6.59
C ILE A 62 7.58 -8.18 -6.67
N ASN A 63 8.87 -7.94 -6.91
CA ASN A 63 9.87 -9.00 -6.99
C ASN A 63 9.98 -9.80 -5.68
N ALA A 64 9.86 -9.13 -4.53
CA ALA A 64 9.84 -9.79 -3.24
C ALA A 64 8.63 -10.71 -3.08
N LEU A 65 7.43 -10.25 -3.45
CA LEU A 65 6.22 -11.09 -3.43
C LEU A 65 6.35 -12.31 -4.34
N GLU A 66 6.97 -12.14 -5.52
CA GLU A 66 7.24 -13.24 -6.44
C GLU A 66 8.14 -14.30 -5.82
N GLN A 67 9.18 -13.90 -5.09
CA GLN A 67 10.16 -14.82 -4.51
C GLN A 67 9.70 -15.44 -3.19
N ALA A 68 8.87 -14.74 -2.42
CA ALA A 68 8.44 -15.18 -1.09
C ALA A 68 7.41 -16.31 -1.11
N ASN A 69 6.69 -16.50 -2.22
CA ASN A 69 5.61 -17.46 -2.32
C ASN A 69 5.92 -18.59 -3.31
N ASP A 70 5.50 -19.81 -2.97
CA ASP A 70 5.57 -20.96 -3.86
C ASP A 70 4.35 -20.98 -4.80
N TRP A 71 4.51 -20.36 -5.96
CA TRP A 71 3.45 -20.21 -6.96
C TRP A 71 3.04 -21.51 -7.64
N SER A 72 3.87 -22.56 -7.56
CA SER A 72 3.57 -23.86 -8.18
C SER A 72 2.31 -24.53 -7.59
N LYS A 73 1.91 -24.13 -6.38
CA LYS A 73 0.70 -24.61 -5.69
C LYS A 73 -0.60 -24.04 -6.26
N TYR A 74 -0.52 -22.95 -7.02
CA TYR A 74 -1.69 -22.28 -7.55
C TYR A 74 -1.93 -22.68 -9.01
N ARG A 75 -3.20 -22.75 -9.41
CA ARG A 75 -3.56 -22.96 -10.82
C ARG A 75 -2.99 -21.80 -11.64
N SER A 76 -2.17 -22.14 -12.62
CA SER A 76 -1.60 -21.17 -13.57
C SER A 76 -2.34 -21.19 -14.91
N ILE A 77 -2.53 -20.02 -15.52
CA ILE A 77 -3.17 -19.86 -16.83
C ILE A 77 -2.34 -18.85 -17.65
N GLU A 78 -1.95 -19.23 -18.88
CA GLU A 78 -1.33 -18.26 -19.80
C GLU A 78 -2.39 -17.28 -20.29
N MET A 79 -2.11 -15.98 -20.09
CA MET A 79 -2.98 -14.89 -20.49
C MET A 79 -2.23 -13.85 -21.31
N THR A 80 -2.93 -13.20 -22.23
CA THR A 80 -2.44 -11.96 -22.86
C THR A 80 -2.84 -10.78 -21.99
N ALA A 81 -1.86 -10.12 -21.37
CA ALA A 81 -2.09 -8.97 -20.50
C ALA A 81 -1.71 -7.66 -21.20
N THR A 82 -2.62 -6.69 -21.18
CA THR A 82 -2.41 -5.28 -21.56
C THR A 82 -2.51 -4.39 -20.33
N GLY A 83 -2.20 -3.10 -20.47
CA GLY A 83 -2.48 -2.11 -19.45
C GLY A 83 -3.46 -1.05 -19.97
N TYR A 84 -4.28 -0.54 -19.07
CA TYR A 84 -5.26 0.51 -19.35
C TYR A 84 -5.30 1.55 -18.23
N THR A 85 -5.96 2.68 -18.48
CA THR A 85 -6.20 3.73 -17.48
C THR A 85 -7.67 4.13 -17.43
N SER A 86 -8.03 5.04 -16.53
CA SER A 86 -9.39 5.60 -16.48
C SER A 86 -9.68 6.59 -17.62
N GLY A 87 -8.65 7.01 -18.37
CA GLY A 87 -8.71 8.06 -19.37
C GLY A 87 -9.51 7.72 -20.63
N ILE A 88 -9.66 8.73 -21.49
CA ILE A 88 -10.43 8.65 -22.74
C ILE A 88 -9.88 7.62 -23.71
N GLU A 89 -8.56 7.39 -23.70
CA GLU A 89 -7.88 6.43 -24.57
C GLU A 89 -8.25 4.98 -24.26
N SER A 90 -8.73 4.72 -23.04
CA SER A 90 -9.09 3.38 -22.56
C SER A 90 -10.61 3.22 -22.39
N THR A 91 -11.28 4.22 -21.83
CA THR A 91 -12.70 4.13 -21.42
C THR A 91 -13.64 5.05 -22.19
N GLY A 92 -13.10 5.96 -23.01
CA GLY A 92 -13.87 7.01 -23.67
C GLY A 92 -14.35 8.14 -22.74
N LYS A 93 -14.00 8.11 -21.44
CA LYS A 93 -14.47 9.07 -20.43
C LYS A 93 -13.39 10.11 -20.08
N ARG A 94 -13.82 11.30 -19.67
CA ARG A 94 -12.94 12.39 -19.22
C ARG A 94 -13.11 12.64 -17.71
N PRO A 95 -12.10 13.19 -17.02
CA PRO A 95 -12.27 13.69 -15.66
C PRO A 95 -13.50 14.61 -15.56
N GLY A 96 -14.37 14.34 -14.59
CA GLY A 96 -15.66 15.04 -14.43
C GLY A 96 -16.89 14.28 -14.94
N HIS A 97 -16.71 13.20 -15.71
CA HIS A 97 -17.82 12.29 -16.04
C HIS A 97 -18.24 11.51 -14.77
N PRO A 98 -19.55 11.30 -14.51
CA PRO A 98 -20.03 10.61 -13.29
C PRO A 98 -19.42 9.21 -13.10
N GLU A 99 -19.21 8.50 -14.20
CA GLU A 99 -18.61 7.15 -14.21
C GLU A 99 -17.11 7.14 -14.51
N TYR A 100 -16.41 8.28 -14.40
CA TYR A 100 -14.97 8.33 -14.63
C TYR A 100 -14.24 7.53 -13.54
N GLY A 101 -13.42 6.55 -13.95
CA GLY A 101 -12.68 5.68 -13.05
C GLY A 101 -13.55 4.71 -12.24
N ILE A 102 -14.82 4.51 -12.60
CA ILE A 102 -15.69 3.50 -12.00
C ILE A 102 -15.63 2.22 -12.83
N THR A 103 -15.25 1.11 -12.20
CA THR A 103 -15.20 -0.22 -12.83
C THR A 103 -16.61 -0.83 -12.96
N TYR A 104 -16.74 -1.91 -13.72
CA TYR A 104 -18.01 -2.63 -13.84
C TYR A 104 -18.61 -3.09 -12.50
N SER A 105 -17.78 -3.47 -11.53
CA SER A 105 -18.27 -3.85 -10.19
C SER A 105 -18.82 -2.68 -9.36
N GLY A 106 -18.54 -1.44 -9.77
CA GLY A 106 -18.91 -0.23 -9.04
C GLY A 106 -17.79 0.34 -8.15
N VAL A 107 -16.70 -0.41 -7.93
CA VAL A 107 -15.53 0.12 -7.22
C VAL A 107 -14.71 1.04 -8.14
N LYS A 108 -14.02 2.01 -7.55
CA LYS A 108 -13.07 2.88 -8.25
C LYS A 108 -11.86 2.09 -8.67
N ALA A 109 -11.42 2.32 -9.89
CA ALA A 109 -10.18 1.78 -10.40
C ALA A 109 -9.02 2.27 -9.51
N LYS A 110 -8.19 1.33 -9.05
CA LYS A 110 -7.14 1.59 -8.06
C LYS A 110 -5.88 0.82 -8.39
N ARG A 111 -4.74 1.49 -8.31
CA ARG A 111 -3.41 0.90 -8.35
C ARG A 111 -2.78 0.93 -6.97
N ASP A 112 -2.69 -0.23 -6.33
CA ASP A 112 -2.12 -0.44 -5.00
C ASP A 112 -1.60 -1.89 -4.87
N LEU A 113 -1.29 -2.35 -3.68
CA LEU A 113 -0.85 -3.73 -3.42
C LEU A 113 -1.80 -4.76 -4.04
N TYR A 114 -3.10 -4.57 -3.83
CA TYR A 114 -4.19 -5.18 -4.59
C TYR A 114 -4.79 -4.12 -5.50
N SER A 115 -4.57 -4.29 -6.80
CA SER A 115 -5.07 -3.38 -7.83
C SER A 115 -6.32 -3.92 -8.51
N THR A 116 -7.19 -3.05 -8.99
CA THR A 116 -8.34 -3.48 -9.81
C THR A 116 -7.89 -3.87 -11.21
N ILE A 117 -8.40 -4.97 -11.76
CA ILE A 117 -8.10 -5.42 -13.13
C ILE A 117 -9.38 -5.77 -13.89
N ALA A 118 -9.30 -5.75 -15.21
CA ALA A 118 -10.37 -6.18 -16.11
C ALA A 118 -10.10 -7.60 -16.65
N ALA A 119 -11.14 -8.43 -16.69
CA ALA A 119 -11.07 -9.79 -17.23
C ALA A 119 -12.39 -10.22 -17.90
N ASP A 120 -12.39 -11.41 -18.53
CA ASP A 120 -13.63 -12.06 -18.95
C ASP A 120 -14.34 -12.69 -17.73
N LEU A 121 -15.49 -12.13 -17.35
CA LEU A 121 -16.24 -12.55 -16.15
C LEU A 121 -16.80 -13.97 -16.22
N ARG A 122 -16.81 -14.60 -17.41
CA ARG A 122 -17.16 -16.02 -17.57
C ARG A 122 -16.03 -16.95 -17.16
N VAL A 123 -14.80 -16.45 -17.20
CA VAL A 123 -13.58 -17.18 -16.81
C VAL A 123 -13.20 -16.83 -15.37
N PHE A 124 -13.21 -15.54 -15.04
CA PHE A 124 -12.90 -15.04 -13.70
C PHE A 124 -14.05 -14.17 -13.19
N PRO A 125 -14.93 -14.69 -12.33
CA PRO A 125 -15.98 -13.89 -11.72
C PRO A 125 -15.42 -12.68 -10.96
N ILE A 126 -16.23 -11.63 -10.81
CA ILE A 126 -15.87 -10.47 -10.00
C ILE A 126 -15.44 -10.92 -8.59
N GLY A 127 -14.40 -10.26 -8.07
CA GLY A 127 -13.75 -10.59 -6.80
C GLY A 127 -12.67 -11.67 -6.91
N THR A 128 -12.40 -12.22 -8.11
CA THR A 128 -11.28 -13.15 -8.31
C THR A 128 -9.96 -12.43 -8.06
N ILE A 129 -9.10 -13.03 -7.23
CA ILE A 129 -7.76 -12.54 -6.94
C ILE A 129 -6.77 -13.33 -7.77
N LEU A 130 -6.02 -12.62 -8.60
CA LEU A 130 -4.93 -13.13 -9.41
C LEU A 130 -3.62 -12.54 -8.91
N PHE A 131 -2.55 -13.33 -9.00
CA PHE A 131 -1.20 -12.81 -8.94
C PHE A 131 -0.60 -12.77 -10.35
N VAL A 132 -0.13 -11.60 -10.75
CA VAL A 132 0.40 -11.33 -12.10
C VAL A 132 1.87 -10.96 -11.98
N PRO A 133 2.80 -11.84 -12.39
CA PRO A 133 4.23 -11.55 -12.34
C PRO A 133 4.62 -10.25 -13.06
N GLY A 134 5.34 -9.38 -12.37
CA GLY A 134 5.77 -8.05 -12.79
C GLY A 134 4.74 -6.95 -12.53
N TYR A 135 3.54 -7.29 -12.03
CA TYR A 135 2.47 -6.34 -11.71
C TYR A 135 2.06 -6.38 -10.23
N GLY A 136 1.94 -7.59 -9.67
CA GLY A 136 1.47 -7.82 -8.30
C GLY A 136 0.06 -8.44 -8.25
N TYR A 137 -0.64 -8.23 -7.13
CA TYR A 137 -2.00 -8.74 -6.97
C TYR A 137 -3.01 -7.90 -7.73
N GLY A 138 -3.88 -8.58 -8.49
CA GLY A 138 -4.99 -8.00 -9.22
C GLY A 138 -6.31 -8.61 -8.77
N VAL A 139 -7.29 -7.77 -8.47
CA VAL A 139 -8.67 -8.18 -8.18
C VAL A 139 -9.54 -7.88 -9.38
N VAL A 140 -10.21 -8.91 -9.90
CA VAL A 140 -11.14 -8.77 -11.04
C VAL A 140 -12.34 -7.94 -10.58
N ALA A 141 -12.35 -6.68 -10.98
CA ALA A 141 -13.37 -5.70 -10.62
C ALA A 141 -14.05 -5.09 -11.86
N ASP A 142 -13.47 -5.31 -13.05
CA ASP A 142 -13.92 -4.67 -14.28
C ASP A 142 -14.08 -5.67 -15.44
N LYS A 143 -14.79 -5.24 -16.49
CA LYS A 143 -14.88 -5.97 -17.76
C LYS A 143 -14.67 -5.02 -18.94
N GLY A 144 -13.93 -5.49 -19.93
CA GLY A 144 -13.76 -4.78 -21.20
C GLY A 144 -14.57 -5.42 -22.33
N GLY A 145 -14.95 -4.61 -23.33
CA GLY A 145 -15.55 -5.11 -24.57
C GLY A 145 -14.61 -6.07 -25.32
N ALA A 146 -13.33 -5.71 -25.41
CA ALA A 146 -12.28 -6.49 -26.07
C ALA A 146 -11.59 -7.53 -25.16
N ILE A 147 -11.87 -7.50 -23.85
CA ILE A 147 -11.27 -8.40 -22.85
C ILE A 147 -12.14 -9.67 -22.76
N LYS A 148 -11.82 -10.66 -23.59
CA LYS A 148 -12.54 -11.93 -23.74
C LYS A 148 -11.58 -13.12 -23.72
N GLY A 149 -12.02 -14.23 -23.11
CA GLY A 149 -11.22 -15.44 -22.93
C GLY A 149 -9.98 -15.18 -22.07
N ASN A 150 -8.82 -15.65 -22.53
CA ASN A 150 -7.55 -15.53 -21.81
C ASN A 150 -6.88 -14.16 -22.00
N ARG A 151 -7.63 -13.08 -21.74
CA ARG A 151 -7.14 -11.69 -21.80
C ARG A 151 -7.34 -10.99 -20.45
N LEU A 152 -6.37 -10.18 -20.07
CA LEU A 152 -6.42 -9.28 -18.91
C LEU A 152 -6.09 -7.86 -19.33
N ASP A 153 -6.69 -6.90 -18.64
CA ASP A 153 -6.28 -5.50 -18.67
C ASP A 153 -5.91 -5.04 -17.27
N LEU A 154 -4.66 -4.59 -17.11
CA LEU A 154 -4.10 -4.21 -15.83
C LEU A 154 -4.23 -2.70 -15.65
N TYR A 155 -4.86 -2.27 -14.57
CA TYR A 155 -5.07 -0.85 -14.34
C TYR A 155 -3.75 -0.16 -13.98
N TYR A 156 -3.55 1.03 -14.54
CA TYR A 156 -2.51 2.00 -14.19
C TYR A 156 -3.12 3.40 -14.11
N ASP A 157 -2.56 4.25 -13.24
CA ASP A 157 -3.06 5.62 -13.07
C ASP A 157 -2.75 6.51 -14.28
N THR A 158 -1.65 6.26 -14.99
CA THR A 158 -1.23 7.05 -16.15
C THR A 158 -0.83 6.21 -17.34
N VAL A 159 -1.04 6.76 -18.54
CA VAL A 159 -0.64 6.15 -19.80
C VAL A 159 0.88 5.95 -19.86
N LYS A 160 1.66 6.87 -19.27
CA LYS A 160 3.11 6.75 -19.16
C LYS A 160 3.52 5.51 -18.36
N ASP A 161 2.79 5.18 -17.30
CA ASP A 161 3.07 3.98 -16.49
C ASP A 161 2.78 2.70 -17.26
N VAL A 162 1.70 2.66 -18.06
CA VAL A 162 1.41 1.52 -18.94
C VAL A 162 2.60 1.23 -19.87
N TYR A 163 3.12 2.26 -20.54
CA TYR A 163 4.23 2.10 -21.49
C TYR A 163 5.57 1.77 -20.80
N SER A 164 5.86 2.40 -19.66
CA SER A 164 7.15 2.23 -18.99
C SER A 164 7.24 0.99 -18.11
N GLN A 165 6.10 0.44 -17.65
CA GLN A 165 6.07 -0.66 -16.69
C GLN A 165 5.54 -1.98 -17.26
N TRP A 166 4.73 -1.96 -18.34
CA TRP A 166 4.06 -3.18 -18.80
C TRP A 166 4.19 -3.48 -20.30
N GLY A 167 3.61 -2.64 -21.16
CA GLY A 167 3.36 -2.99 -22.56
C GLY A 167 2.34 -4.12 -22.74
N LYS A 168 2.33 -4.79 -23.90
CA LYS A 168 1.47 -5.96 -24.17
C LYS A 168 2.33 -7.22 -24.20
N LYS A 169 2.01 -8.21 -23.37
CA LYS A 169 2.76 -9.47 -23.33
C LYS A 169 1.90 -10.65 -22.89
N LYS A 170 2.38 -11.85 -23.19
CA LYS A 170 1.86 -13.09 -22.61
C LYS A 170 2.50 -13.32 -21.24
N VAL A 171 1.71 -13.72 -20.26
CA VAL A 171 2.16 -13.98 -18.90
C VAL A 171 1.35 -15.13 -18.29
N ASN A 172 2.03 -15.98 -17.53
CA ASN A 172 1.39 -17.01 -16.72
C ASN A 172 0.90 -16.36 -15.43
N VAL A 173 -0.42 -16.26 -15.27
CA VAL A 173 -1.03 -15.71 -14.06
C VAL A 173 -1.45 -16.83 -13.12
N TYR A 174 -1.41 -16.55 -11.82
CA TYR A 174 -1.77 -17.52 -10.78
C TYR A 174 -3.09 -17.15 -10.15
N VAL A 175 -4.03 -18.09 -10.11
CA VAL A 175 -5.35 -17.89 -9.49
C VAL A 175 -5.23 -18.11 -8.00
N VAL A 176 -5.19 -17.03 -7.22
CA VAL A 176 -5.04 -17.06 -5.76
C VAL A 176 -6.36 -17.40 -5.07
N LYS A 177 -7.45 -16.77 -5.54
CA LYS A 177 -8.79 -16.99 -5.01
C LYS A 177 -9.82 -16.73 -6.11
N LEU A 178 -10.78 -17.65 -6.30
CA LEU A 178 -11.91 -17.41 -7.18
C LEU A 178 -12.93 -16.47 -6.53
N GLY A 179 -13.43 -15.52 -7.31
CA GLY A 179 -14.46 -14.58 -6.89
C GLY A 179 -15.84 -15.24 -6.84
N ASN A 180 -16.75 -14.60 -6.10
CA ASN A 180 -18.14 -15.03 -5.97
C ASN A 180 -19.10 -14.21 -6.87
N GLY A 181 -18.57 -13.31 -7.70
CA GLY A 181 -19.35 -12.44 -8.58
C GLY A 181 -19.73 -11.09 -7.96
N LYS A 182 -19.28 -10.78 -6.75
CA LYS A 182 -19.46 -9.47 -6.09
C LYS A 182 -18.13 -8.96 -5.55
N PHE A 183 -17.98 -7.65 -5.47
CA PHE A 183 -16.82 -6.99 -4.89
C PHE A 183 -17.16 -5.56 -4.48
N SER A 184 -16.72 -5.11 -3.30
CA SER A 184 -17.00 -3.77 -2.77
C SER A 184 -15.72 -2.95 -2.48
N GLU A 185 -15.90 -1.64 -2.29
CA GLU A 185 -14.81 -0.73 -1.91
C GLU A 185 -14.23 -1.05 -0.53
N GLU A 186 -15.08 -1.51 0.38
CA GLU A 186 -14.66 -1.94 1.72
C GLU A 186 -13.78 -3.18 1.61
N GLU A 187 -14.13 -4.17 0.78
CA GLU A 187 -13.31 -5.35 0.53
C GLU A 187 -11.97 -4.98 -0.09
N LEU A 188 -11.95 -4.10 -1.09
CA LEU A 188 -10.72 -3.60 -1.69
C LEU A 188 -9.83 -2.87 -0.67
N THR A 189 -10.46 -2.10 0.21
CA THR A 189 -9.76 -1.36 1.27
C THR A 189 -9.18 -2.32 2.30
N MET A 190 -9.94 -3.32 2.75
CA MET A 190 -9.47 -4.36 3.67
C MET A 190 -8.27 -5.12 3.10
N LEU A 191 -8.32 -5.54 1.82
CA LEU A 191 -7.19 -6.22 1.16
C LEU A 191 -5.92 -5.35 1.14
N ASN A 192 -6.08 -4.06 0.92
CA ASN A 192 -4.95 -3.12 0.90
C ASN A 192 -4.52 -2.66 2.30
N GLN A 193 -5.32 -2.86 3.33
CA GLN A 193 -4.99 -2.47 4.71
C GLN A 193 -4.55 -3.64 5.58
N ASP A 194 -4.65 -4.88 5.10
CA ASP A 194 -4.20 -6.07 5.82
C ASP A 194 -2.77 -5.88 6.34
N GLU A 195 -2.65 -5.78 7.67
CA GLU A 195 -1.42 -5.45 8.36
C GLU A 195 -0.32 -6.46 8.08
N THR A 196 -0.68 -7.73 7.87
CA THR A 196 0.29 -8.77 7.53
C THR A 196 1.02 -8.42 6.24
N MET A 197 0.27 -7.95 5.24
CA MET A 197 0.78 -7.52 3.95
C MET A 197 1.46 -6.13 4.01
N GLN A 198 1.03 -5.25 4.92
CA GLN A 198 1.70 -3.96 5.14
C GLN A 198 3.03 -4.10 5.90
N VAL A 199 3.18 -5.09 6.79
CA VAL A 199 4.46 -5.38 7.44
C VAL A 199 5.45 -5.91 6.40
N PHE A 200 5.03 -6.79 5.49
CA PHE A 200 5.84 -7.16 4.33
C PHE A 200 6.26 -5.92 3.53
N ARG A 201 5.33 -5.00 3.22
CA ARG A 201 5.64 -3.73 2.54
C ARG A 201 6.67 -2.89 3.32
N GLY A 202 6.50 -2.75 4.63
CA GLY A 202 7.37 -1.95 5.50
C GLY A 202 8.77 -2.52 5.66
N GLN A 203 8.92 -3.85 5.65
CA GLN A 203 10.22 -4.53 5.72
C GLN A 203 11.09 -4.22 4.49
N TYR A 204 10.51 -4.16 3.29
CA TYR A 204 11.24 -3.81 2.07
C TYR A 204 11.48 -2.31 1.90
N LEU A 205 10.58 -1.45 2.39
CA LEU A 205 10.78 0.01 2.36
C LEU A 205 11.86 0.48 3.35
N LYS A 206 12.10 -0.25 4.45
CA LYS A 206 13.13 0.06 5.45
C LYS A 206 14.55 -0.36 5.06
N GLN A 207 14.76 -1.14 3.98
CA GLN A 207 16.09 -1.52 3.49
C GLN A 207 16.78 -0.40 2.70
N ARG A 208 16.52 0.86 3.03
CA ARG A 208 17.12 2.05 2.42
C ARG A 208 17.93 2.84 3.45
#